data_AF-A0A7Z7QQR1-F1
#
_entry.id   AF-A0A7Z7QQR1-F1
#
_cell.length_a   1.000
_cell.length_b   1.000
_cell.length_c   1.000
_cell.angle_alpha   90.00
_cell.angle_beta   90.00
_cell.angle_gamma   90.00
#
_symmetry.space_group_name_H-M   'P 1'
#
loop_
_entity.id
_entity.type
_entity.pdbx_description
1 polymer ?
#
loop_
_entity_poly.entity_id
_entity_poly.type
_entity_poly.pdbx_seq_one_letter_code
_entity_poly.pdbx_strand_id
1 'polypeptide(L)'
;MVGKARYASKIKGTKPEFFKERQVYLPKAFHPLLDRETVVANTIEFASSIQTVIITGPNTGGKTVTLKTLGLIIIMAQSGLLIPTLDGSQLSVFDHVFCDIGDEQSIEQSLSTFSSHMKTIVSILDEANAQSLILFDELGAGTDPSEGAALAMSILDDVHELGALVMATTHYPELKAYSYNRAGVMNASVEFDVNTLSPTYKLLMGVPGRSNAFDISKRLGLKSKIIHHAKSMIGQDEQEINEMIAALENNAKRVDNQRIELDRLVREASQTHKALSEAYEKYQNYEARLMEDAKEKANQRVKSAMEEADDILKSLREMRDQKGAEVKEHELIEQKKRLEDQYEASSIKQNVKKQKWDDIVAGDEVKVLSYGQKGEVLELLDNEEAVVQMGIIKMKIPLKDLEKKEKTKEKTTKMVTRTNRSPVKMELDLRGYRYDEAMSALDQYLDQAVLSNYEDVYIIHGKGTGALQKGVQQHLKKHKSVSTFRTGMPSEGGFGVTVATIK
;
A
#
# COMPACT_ATOMS: atom_id res chain seq x y z
N MET A 1 20.67 29.66 -9.92
CA MET A 1 19.97 28.90 -8.86
C MET A 1 18.79 29.65 -8.25
N VAL A 2 18.93 30.91 -7.80
CA VAL A 2 17.85 31.68 -7.15
C VAL A 2 16.57 31.81 -8.01
N GLY A 3 16.70 32.01 -9.33
CA GLY A 3 15.54 32.09 -10.23
C GLY A 3 14.69 30.80 -10.25
N LYS A 4 15.34 29.63 -10.30
CA LYS A 4 14.67 28.32 -10.27
C LYS A 4 13.89 28.11 -8.97
N ALA A 5 14.49 28.47 -7.83
CA ALA A 5 13.83 28.37 -6.52
C ALA A 5 12.64 29.33 -6.39
N ARG A 6 12.77 30.58 -6.88
CA ARG A 6 11.65 31.54 -6.88
C ARG A 6 10.49 31.06 -7.75
N TYR A 7 10.79 30.55 -8.94
CA TYR A 7 9.78 30.00 -9.83
C TYR A 7 9.09 28.78 -9.20
N ALA A 8 9.87 27.86 -8.63
CA ALA A 8 9.34 26.71 -7.91
C ALA A 8 8.41 27.11 -6.76
N SER A 9 8.75 28.12 -5.96
CA SER A 9 7.88 28.63 -4.90
C SER A 9 6.56 29.18 -5.45
N LYS A 10 6.61 29.95 -6.55
CA LYS A 10 5.41 30.49 -7.23
C LYS A 10 4.46 29.39 -7.69
N ILE A 11 5.00 28.34 -8.31
CA ILE A 11 4.19 27.21 -8.79
C ILE A 11 3.93 26.16 -7.69
N LYS A 12 4.54 26.26 -6.50
CA LYS A 12 4.65 25.16 -5.51
C LYS A 12 5.13 23.86 -6.17
N GLY A 13 6.22 23.95 -6.92
CA GLY A 13 6.80 22.80 -7.61
C GLY A 13 7.46 21.84 -6.63
N THR A 14 7.39 20.55 -6.93
CA THR A 14 7.98 19.48 -6.14
C THR A 14 9.18 18.87 -6.85
N LYS A 15 10.04 18.18 -6.10
CA LYS A 15 11.23 17.51 -6.65
C LYS A 15 10.82 16.10 -7.10
N PRO A 16 11.01 15.73 -8.38
CA PRO A 16 10.77 14.36 -8.82
C PRO A 16 11.89 13.42 -8.36
N GLU A 17 11.53 12.15 -8.18
CA GLU A 17 12.49 11.06 -8.08
C GLU A 17 12.79 10.51 -9.47
N PHE A 18 14.08 10.26 -9.75
CA PHE A 18 14.52 9.76 -11.04
C PHE A 18 14.81 8.27 -10.99
N PHE A 19 14.28 7.53 -11.96
CA PHE A 19 14.47 6.10 -12.12
C PHE A 19 15.20 5.77 -13.43
N LYS A 20 15.92 4.64 -13.45
CA LYS A 20 16.60 4.14 -14.65
C LYS A 20 15.64 3.44 -15.59
N GLU A 21 14.71 2.65 -15.04
CA GLU A 21 13.61 2.08 -15.81
C GLU A 21 12.64 3.19 -16.24
N ARG A 22 11.95 2.99 -17.36
CA ARG A 22 10.96 3.94 -17.89
C ARG A 22 9.75 4.01 -16.96
N GLN A 23 9.63 5.15 -16.29
CA GLN A 23 8.65 5.44 -15.27
C GLN A 23 8.22 6.90 -15.47
N VAL A 24 6.92 7.11 -15.59
CA VAL A 24 6.31 8.43 -15.54
C VAL A 24 5.13 8.31 -14.61
N TYR A 25 5.21 8.97 -13.45
CA TYR A 25 4.11 9.11 -12.50
C TYR A 25 4.09 10.55 -12.01
N LEU A 26 3.02 11.25 -12.36
CA LEU A 26 2.82 12.67 -12.09
C LEU A 26 1.48 12.86 -11.38
N PRO A 27 1.41 12.66 -10.05
CA PRO A 27 0.17 12.76 -9.29
C PRO A 27 -0.30 14.22 -9.23
N LYS A 28 -1.56 14.49 -9.58
CA LYS A 28 -2.14 15.86 -9.61
C LYS A 28 -1.21 16.89 -10.28
N ALA A 29 -0.66 16.56 -11.44
CA ALA A 29 0.08 17.50 -12.27
C ALA A 29 -0.84 18.55 -12.90
N PHE A 30 -0.32 19.75 -13.09
CA PHE A 30 -1.04 20.83 -13.76
C PHE A 30 -0.13 21.62 -14.69
N HIS A 31 -0.73 22.25 -15.69
CA HIS A 31 0.02 22.99 -16.70
C HIS A 31 0.65 24.26 -16.07
N PRO A 32 1.98 24.46 -16.14
CA PRO A 32 2.69 25.53 -15.42
C PRO A 32 2.36 26.95 -15.89
N LEU A 33 1.85 27.11 -17.13
CA LEU A 33 1.47 28.41 -17.69
C LEU A 33 -0.01 28.74 -17.53
N LEU A 34 -0.84 27.81 -17.03
CA LEU A 34 -2.24 28.09 -16.75
C LEU A 34 -2.38 28.70 -15.36
N ASP A 35 -3.43 29.49 -15.18
CA ASP A 35 -3.71 30.11 -13.89
C ASP A 35 -4.02 29.04 -12.84
N ARG A 36 -3.38 29.19 -11.68
CA ARG A 36 -3.35 28.19 -10.62
C ARG A 36 -4.72 28.01 -9.97
N GLU A 37 -5.51 29.07 -9.90
CA GLU A 37 -6.81 29.03 -9.23
C GLU A 37 -7.86 28.30 -10.07
N THR A 38 -7.66 28.25 -11.38
CA THR A 38 -8.61 27.69 -12.35
C THR A 38 -8.14 26.39 -12.98
N VAL A 39 -6.83 26.12 -13.01
CA VAL A 39 -6.28 24.91 -13.63
C VAL A 39 -6.70 23.65 -12.87
N VAL A 40 -7.14 22.65 -13.64
CA VAL A 40 -7.50 21.33 -13.12
C VAL A 40 -6.25 20.45 -13.09
N ALA A 41 -5.94 19.91 -11.91
CA ALA A 41 -4.80 19.02 -11.71
C ALA A 41 -5.18 17.56 -11.99
N ASN A 42 -4.36 16.88 -12.80
CA ASN A 42 -4.59 15.54 -13.32
C ASN A 42 -3.42 14.61 -13.00
N THR A 43 -3.74 13.35 -12.66
CA THR A 43 -2.72 12.32 -12.53
C THR A 43 -2.36 11.79 -13.91
N ILE A 44 -1.10 11.88 -14.29
CA ILE A 44 -0.59 11.32 -15.55
C ILE A 44 0.37 10.19 -15.21
N GLU A 45 0.13 9.00 -15.76
CA GLU A 45 1.00 7.85 -15.50
C GLU A 45 1.17 6.92 -16.69
N PHE A 46 2.35 6.32 -16.75
CA PHE A 46 2.65 5.15 -17.56
C PHE A 46 2.97 4.02 -16.59
N ALA A 47 2.03 3.09 -16.42
CA ALA A 47 2.27 1.89 -15.64
C ALA A 47 3.41 1.07 -16.28
N SER A 48 4.09 0.23 -15.51
CA SER A 48 5.33 -0.44 -15.96
C SER A 48 5.18 -1.30 -17.23
N SER A 49 3.97 -1.76 -17.54
CA SER A 49 3.65 -2.53 -18.75
C SER A 49 3.12 -1.69 -19.90
N ILE A 50 2.85 -0.39 -19.69
CA ILE A 50 2.21 0.50 -20.65
C ILE A 50 3.24 1.42 -21.30
N GLN A 51 3.22 1.44 -22.62
CA GLN A 51 4.07 2.29 -23.45
C GLN A 51 3.28 3.35 -24.20
N THR A 52 2.02 3.05 -24.55
CA THR A 52 1.19 3.93 -25.36
C THR A 52 -0.08 4.29 -24.61
N VAL A 53 -0.38 5.59 -24.51
CA VAL A 53 -1.62 6.11 -23.93
C VAL A 53 -2.41 6.84 -25.01
N ILE A 54 -3.66 6.42 -25.23
CA ILE A 54 -4.57 7.06 -26.19
C ILE A 54 -5.63 7.84 -25.44
N ILE A 55 -5.64 9.16 -25.61
CA ILE A 55 -6.60 10.06 -24.99
C ILE A 55 -7.76 10.33 -25.95
N THR A 56 -8.97 10.07 -25.47
CA THR A 56 -10.22 10.26 -26.23
C THR A 56 -11.15 11.24 -25.54
N GLY A 57 -12.07 11.83 -26.30
CA GLY A 57 -13.05 12.80 -25.79
C GLY A 57 -13.14 14.05 -26.66
N PRO A 58 -13.99 15.03 -26.30
CA PRO A 58 -14.17 16.26 -27.08
C PRO A 58 -12.89 17.11 -27.15
N ASN A 59 -12.68 17.86 -28.24
CA ASN A 59 -11.48 18.72 -28.42
C ASN A 59 -11.36 19.78 -27.34
N THR A 60 -12.49 20.33 -26.88
CA THR A 60 -12.56 21.28 -25.76
C THR A 60 -12.34 20.64 -24.39
N GLY A 61 -12.11 19.32 -24.30
CA GLY A 61 -11.94 18.61 -23.03
C GLY A 61 -10.54 18.71 -22.40
N GLY A 62 -9.57 19.36 -23.06
CA GLY A 62 -8.22 19.55 -22.53
C GLY A 62 -7.22 18.44 -22.90
N LYS A 63 -7.47 17.69 -23.98
CA LYS A 63 -6.56 16.64 -24.48
C LYS A 63 -5.18 17.22 -24.83
N THR A 64 -5.13 18.23 -25.70
CA THR A 64 -3.90 18.94 -26.09
C THR A 64 -3.16 19.54 -24.88
N VAL A 65 -3.89 20.10 -23.91
CA VAL A 65 -3.31 20.66 -22.68
C VAL A 65 -2.65 19.57 -21.85
N THR A 66 -3.22 18.36 -21.82
CA THR A 66 -2.63 17.20 -21.14
C THR A 66 -1.30 16.80 -21.77
N LEU A 67 -1.23 16.71 -23.10
CA LEU A 67 0.02 16.41 -23.82
C LEU A 67 1.08 17.47 -23.53
N LYS A 68 0.74 18.75 -23.66
CA LYS A 68 1.64 19.87 -23.36
C LYS A 68 2.12 19.83 -21.91
N THR A 69 1.25 19.49 -20.96
CA THR A 69 1.60 19.38 -19.54
C THR A 69 2.65 18.30 -19.33
N LEU A 70 2.47 17.11 -19.90
CA LEU A 70 3.45 16.01 -19.81
C LEU A 70 4.80 16.44 -20.40
N GLY A 71 4.82 16.90 -21.65
CA GLY A 71 6.06 17.30 -22.33
C GLY A 71 6.81 18.41 -21.58
N LEU A 72 6.10 19.45 -21.13
CA LEU A 72 6.70 20.54 -20.37
C LEU A 72 7.28 20.07 -19.04
N ILE A 73 6.57 19.22 -18.29
CA ILE A 73 7.05 18.71 -17.00
C ILE A 73 8.34 17.91 -17.18
N ILE A 74 8.42 17.05 -18.20
CA ILE A 74 9.62 16.26 -18.50
C ILE A 74 10.82 17.18 -18.79
N ILE A 75 10.65 18.15 -19.69
CA ILE A 75 11.72 19.09 -20.04
C ILE A 75 12.11 19.96 -18.84
N MET A 76 11.15 20.40 -18.04
CA MET A 76 11.41 21.14 -16.80
C MET A 76 12.26 20.32 -15.82
N ALA A 77 11.89 19.06 -15.59
CA ALA A 77 12.60 18.15 -14.70
C ALA A 77 14.04 17.91 -15.17
N GLN A 78 14.24 17.59 -16.46
CA GLN A 78 15.56 17.39 -17.07
C GLN A 78 16.40 18.68 -17.12
N SER A 79 15.77 19.85 -17.11
CA SER A 79 16.43 21.15 -16.95
C SER A 79 16.77 21.49 -15.49
N GLY A 80 16.47 20.60 -14.53
CA GLY A 80 16.70 20.80 -13.10
C GLY A 80 15.78 21.85 -12.47
N LEU A 81 14.55 21.97 -12.96
CA LEU A 81 13.47 22.75 -12.33
C LEU A 81 12.61 21.83 -11.45
N LEU A 82 12.04 22.38 -10.38
CA LEU A 82 10.96 21.71 -9.64
C LEU A 82 9.67 21.79 -10.47
N ILE A 83 8.84 20.75 -10.42
CA ILE A 83 7.75 20.53 -11.36
C ILE A 83 6.37 20.69 -10.72
N PRO A 84 5.36 21.18 -11.46
CA PRO A 84 4.00 21.45 -10.97
C PRO A 84 3.17 20.17 -10.80
N THR A 85 3.46 19.38 -9.77
CA THR A 85 2.77 18.12 -9.45
C THR A 85 2.76 17.90 -7.93
N LEU A 86 1.85 17.08 -7.41
CA LEU A 86 1.90 16.66 -6.01
C LEU A 86 3.23 15.94 -5.72
N ASP A 87 3.66 15.97 -4.46
CA ASP A 87 4.90 15.31 -4.05
C ASP A 87 4.87 13.81 -4.42
N GLY A 88 6.05 13.19 -4.56
CA GLY A 88 6.18 11.76 -4.89
C GLY A 88 6.03 11.44 -6.38
N SER A 89 6.32 12.41 -7.24
CA SER A 89 6.44 12.17 -8.68
C SER A 89 7.67 11.35 -9.02
N GLN A 90 7.54 10.50 -10.03
CA GLN A 90 8.58 9.59 -10.51
C GLN A 90 8.77 9.81 -12.00
N LEU A 91 10.00 10.03 -12.43
CA LEU A 91 10.33 10.31 -13.83
C LEU A 91 11.57 9.53 -14.27
N SER A 92 11.68 9.29 -15.57
CA SER A 92 12.91 8.84 -16.21
C SER A 92 13.48 9.96 -17.06
N VAL A 93 14.74 9.79 -17.47
CA VAL A 93 15.39 10.68 -18.43
C VAL A 93 15.13 10.16 -19.84
N PHE A 94 14.64 11.06 -20.70
CA PHE A 94 14.43 10.82 -22.12
C PHE A 94 15.54 11.49 -22.93
N ASP A 95 16.06 10.77 -23.92
CA ASP A 95 17.05 11.30 -24.86
C ASP A 95 16.40 12.31 -25.80
N HIS A 96 15.16 12.02 -26.22
CA HIS A 96 14.39 12.86 -27.12
C HIS A 96 12.95 13.03 -26.63
N VAL A 97 12.40 14.24 -26.78
CA VAL A 97 10.98 14.54 -26.57
C VAL A 97 10.44 15.12 -27.87
N PHE A 98 9.69 14.33 -28.61
CA PHE A 98 9.07 14.70 -29.88
C PHE A 98 7.62 15.13 -29.67
N CYS A 99 7.18 16.12 -30.44
CA CYS A 99 5.80 16.54 -30.43
C CYS A 99 5.32 16.91 -31.84
N ASP A 100 4.16 16.38 -32.19
CA ASP A 100 3.33 16.87 -33.28
C ASP A 100 2.04 17.43 -32.67
N ILE A 101 2.08 18.73 -32.33
CA ILE A 101 0.99 19.44 -31.65
C ILE A 101 0.76 20.76 -32.38
N GLY A 102 -0.34 20.88 -33.11
CA GLY A 102 -0.66 22.03 -33.97
C GLY A 102 -2.11 22.50 -33.85
N ASP A 103 -2.41 23.66 -34.45
CA ASP A 103 -3.73 24.29 -34.38
C ASP A 103 -4.47 24.09 -35.72
N GLU A 104 -5.37 23.11 -35.79
CA GLU A 104 -6.08 22.72 -37.02
C GLU A 104 -7.21 23.70 -37.43
N GLN A 105 -7.37 24.83 -36.74
CA GLN A 105 -8.56 25.69 -36.89
C GLN A 105 -8.53 26.69 -38.05
N SER A 106 -7.51 26.66 -38.93
CA SER A 106 -7.49 27.50 -40.13
C SER A 106 -8.07 26.78 -41.34
N ILE A 107 -9.31 27.15 -41.72
CA ILE A 107 -10.06 26.65 -42.88
C ILE A 107 -9.32 26.96 -44.22
N GLU A 108 -8.37 27.89 -44.24
CA GLU A 108 -7.70 28.34 -45.46
C GLU A 108 -6.58 27.39 -45.96
N GLN A 109 -6.29 26.27 -45.27
CA GLN A 109 -5.08 25.46 -45.52
C GLN A 109 -5.22 23.92 -45.38
N SER A 110 -6.39 23.34 -45.64
CA SER A 110 -6.65 21.91 -45.33
C SER A 110 -5.67 20.88 -45.91
N LEU A 111 -5.04 21.11 -47.07
CA LEU A 111 -4.05 20.19 -47.66
C LEU A 111 -2.62 20.42 -47.16
N SER A 112 -2.28 21.66 -46.79
CA SER A 112 -0.96 22.01 -46.25
C SER A 112 -0.82 21.62 -44.79
N THR A 113 -1.91 21.59 -44.01
CA THR A 113 -1.90 21.16 -42.61
C THR A 113 -1.61 19.67 -42.48
N PHE A 114 -2.38 18.79 -43.14
CA PHE A 114 -2.13 17.34 -43.14
C PHE A 114 -0.72 16.98 -43.63
N SER A 115 -0.28 17.57 -44.74
CA SER A 115 1.06 17.34 -45.29
C SER A 115 2.17 17.81 -44.35
N SER A 116 1.94 18.88 -43.57
CA SER A 116 2.89 19.37 -42.57
C SER A 116 2.99 18.42 -41.40
N HIS A 117 1.85 17.98 -40.84
CA HIS A 117 1.81 16.96 -39.78
C HIS A 117 2.54 15.69 -40.23
N MET A 118 2.26 15.23 -41.44
CA MET A 118 2.91 14.03 -41.98
C MET A 118 4.43 14.19 -42.12
N LYS A 119 4.92 15.35 -42.55
CA LYS A 119 6.37 15.63 -42.57
C LYS A 119 6.98 15.61 -41.18
N THR A 120 6.29 16.18 -40.18
CA THR A 120 6.73 16.12 -38.78
C THR A 120 6.78 14.68 -38.29
N ILE A 121 5.71 13.91 -38.51
CA ILE A 121 5.64 12.50 -38.11
C ILE A 121 6.77 11.69 -38.76
N VAL A 122 7.02 11.85 -40.06
CA VAL A 122 8.14 11.18 -40.75
C VAL A 122 9.48 11.52 -40.08
N SER A 123 9.74 12.80 -39.80
CA SER A 123 10.96 13.22 -39.10
C SER A 123 11.07 12.63 -37.69
N ILE A 124 9.94 12.49 -36.98
CA ILE A 124 9.90 11.85 -35.66
C ILE A 124 10.25 10.37 -35.78
N LEU A 125 9.64 9.65 -36.73
CA LEU A 125 9.88 8.21 -36.92
C LEU A 125 11.33 7.92 -37.32
N ASP A 126 11.96 8.80 -38.12
CA ASP A 126 13.35 8.66 -38.55
C ASP A 126 14.38 8.81 -37.39
N GLU A 127 14.05 9.60 -36.37
CA GLU A 127 14.95 9.92 -35.25
C GLU A 127 14.60 9.24 -33.93
N ALA A 128 13.36 8.77 -33.78
CA ALA A 128 12.88 8.18 -32.54
C ALA A 128 13.65 6.92 -32.16
N ASN A 129 13.71 6.67 -30.86
CA ASN A 129 14.28 5.45 -30.29
C ASN A 129 13.53 5.04 -29.01
N ALA A 130 13.97 3.94 -28.42
CA ALA A 130 13.35 3.36 -27.23
C ALA A 130 13.44 4.25 -25.97
N GLN A 131 14.24 5.32 -25.96
CA GLN A 131 14.34 6.32 -24.89
C GLN A 131 13.66 7.65 -25.26
N SER A 132 12.79 7.62 -26.26
CA SER A 132 12.03 8.80 -26.71
C SER A 132 10.66 8.88 -26.05
N LEU A 133 10.22 10.10 -25.75
CA LEU A 133 8.83 10.43 -25.47
C LEU A 133 8.22 11.08 -26.72
N ILE A 134 7.10 10.56 -27.21
CA ILE A 134 6.44 11.05 -28.41
C ILE A 134 5.01 11.49 -28.07
N LEU A 135 4.66 12.72 -28.46
CA LEU A 135 3.35 13.32 -28.21
C LEU A 135 2.66 13.63 -29.54
N PHE A 136 1.56 12.94 -29.83
CA PHE A 136 0.78 13.15 -31.06
C PHE A 136 -0.58 13.76 -30.74
N ASP A 137 -0.89 14.93 -31.28
CA ASP A 137 -2.22 15.51 -31.17
C ASP A 137 -3.05 15.21 -32.43
N GLU A 138 -4.25 14.70 -32.24
CA GLU A 138 -5.21 14.36 -33.30
C GLU A 138 -4.60 13.50 -34.43
N LEU A 139 -3.88 12.44 -34.04
CA LEU A 139 -3.15 11.60 -34.99
C LEU A 139 -4.08 11.02 -36.08
N GLY A 140 -3.73 11.28 -37.34
CA GLY A 140 -4.47 10.83 -38.52
C GLY A 140 -5.60 11.76 -38.97
N ALA A 141 -5.80 12.91 -38.30
CA ALA A 141 -6.78 13.91 -38.67
C ALA A 141 -6.49 14.57 -40.04
N GLY A 142 -7.49 15.25 -40.61
CA GLY A 142 -7.34 16.02 -41.85
C GLY A 142 -7.44 15.21 -43.16
N THR A 143 -7.81 13.93 -43.11
CA THR A 143 -8.06 13.06 -44.28
C THR A 143 -9.36 12.25 -44.12
N ASP A 144 -9.65 11.33 -45.05
CA ASP A 144 -10.76 10.38 -44.92
C ASP A 144 -10.68 9.65 -43.56
N PRO A 145 -11.77 9.58 -42.79
CA PRO A 145 -11.74 8.98 -41.46
C PRO A 145 -11.24 7.54 -41.42
N SER A 146 -11.55 6.73 -42.44
CA SER A 146 -11.15 5.32 -42.48
C SER A 146 -9.66 5.20 -42.76
N GLU A 147 -9.15 5.98 -43.71
CA GLU A 147 -7.73 6.03 -44.04
C GLU A 147 -6.91 6.63 -42.89
N GLY A 148 -7.39 7.71 -42.28
CA GLY A 148 -6.75 8.41 -41.16
C GLY A 148 -6.63 7.51 -39.94
N ALA A 149 -7.69 6.79 -39.57
CA ALA A 149 -7.65 5.82 -38.48
C ALA A 149 -6.67 4.66 -38.75
N ALA A 150 -6.66 4.11 -39.97
CA ALA A 150 -5.74 3.03 -40.34
C ALA A 150 -4.27 3.47 -40.30
N LEU A 151 -3.99 4.68 -40.79
CA LEU A 151 -2.66 5.28 -40.76
C LEU A 151 -2.21 5.57 -39.33
N ALA A 152 -3.07 6.14 -38.50
CA ALA A 152 -2.78 6.41 -37.09
C ALA A 152 -2.47 5.12 -36.32
N MET A 153 -3.23 4.05 -36.53
CA MET A 153 -2.95 2.75 -35.91
C MET A 153 -1.60 2.19 -36.36
N SER A 154 -1.27 2.30 -37.65
CA SER A 154 0.01 1.81 -38.19
C SER A 154 1.20 2.58 -37.64
N ILE A 155 1.08 3.91 -37.51
CA ILE A 155 2.11 4.75 -36.90
C ILE A 155 2.28 4.38 -35.42
N LEU A 156 1.17 4.21 -34.68
CA LEU A 156 1.21 3.83 -33.27
C LEU A 156 1.83 2.44 -33.06
N ASP A 157 1.62 1.50 -33.98
CA ASP A 157 2.25 0.18 -33.94
C ASP A 157 3.77 0.29 -34.10
N ASP A 158 4.23 1.08 -35.08
CA ASP A 158 5.66 1.26 -35.37
C ASP A 158 6.42 1.87 -34.17
N VAL A 159 5.90 2.95 -33.58
CA VAL A 159 6.52 3.57 -32.39
C VAL A 159 6.39 2.70 -31.13
N HIS A 160 5.36 1.85 -31.05
CA HIS A 160 5.18 0.92 -29.96
C HIS A 160 6.21 -0.23 -30.04
N GLU A 161 6.45 -0.78 -31.23
CA GLU A 161 7.46 -1.81 -31.47
C GLU A 161 8.89 -1.29 -31.21
N LEU A 162 9.16 -0.02 -31.53
CA LEU A 162 10.40 0.67 -31.16
C LEU A 162 10.59 0.77 -29.64
N GLY A 163 9.50 0.66 -28.88
CA GLY A 163 9.46 0.78 -27.44
C GLY A 163 9.56 2.24 -26.97
N ALA A 164 9.17 3.23 -27.75
CA ALA A 164 9.08 4.61 -27.27
C ALA A 164 7.90 4.76 -26.29
N LEU A 165 7.94 5.77 -25.41
CA LEU A 165 6.75 6.16 -24.67
C LEU A 165 5.92 7.13 -25.50
N VAL A 166 4.63 6.85 -25.65
CA VAL A 166 3.76 7.57 -26.59
C VAL A 166 2.49 8.01 -25.88
N MET A 167 2.14 9.28 -26.03
CA MET A 167 0.82 9.79 -25.66
C MET A 167 0.18 10.44 -26.89
N ALA A 168 -0.94 9.88 -27.34
CA ALA A 168 -1.64 10.33 -28.51
C ALA A 168 -3.07 10.78 -28.17
N THR A 169 -3.59 11.79 -28.85
CA THR A 169 -5.02 12.13 -28.82
C THR A 169 -5.69 11.73 -30.12
N THR A 170 -6.98 11.40 -30.05
CA THR A 170 -7.74 11.04 -31.25
C THR A 170 -9.23 11.34 -31.09
N HIS A 171 -9.88 11.55 -32.24
CA HIS A 171 -11.33 11.60 -32.37
C HIS A 171 -11.90 10.32 -33.01
N TYR A 172 -11.06 9.39 -33.46
CA TYR A 172 -11.48 8.17 -34.15
C TYR A 172 -11.97 7.10 -33.17
N PRO A 173 -13.21 6.59 -33.34
CA PRO A 173 -13.72 5.47 -32.55
C PRO A 173 -12.87 4.20 -32.64
N GLU A 174 -12.26 3.94 -33.80
CA GLU A 174 -11.42 2.77 -34.08
C GLU A 174 -10.23 2.69 -33.12
N LEU A 175 -9.64 3.83 -32.76
CA LEU A 175 -8.54 3.91 -31.81
C LEU A 175 -8.98 3.65 -30.35
N LYS A 176 -10.27 3.72 -30.03
CA LYS A 176 -10.77 3.25 -28.72
C LYS A 176 -10.63 1.74 -28.59
N ALA A 177 -10.88 1.01 -29.67
CA ALA A 177 -10.77 -0.44 -29.72
C ALA A 177 -9.29 -0.91 -29.80
N TYR A 178 -8.41 -0.07 -30.36
CA TYR A 178 -6.98 -0.35 -30.50
C TYR A 178 -6.31 -0.75 -29.18
N SER A 179 -6.62 -0.07 -28.07
CA SER A 179 -5.99 -0.39 -26.76
C SER A 179 -6.40 -1.74 -26.17
N TYR A 180 -7.55 -2.30 -26.57
CA TYR A 180 -8.02 -3.59 -26.04
C TYR A 180 -7.33 -4.78 -26.70
N ASN A 181 -6.88 -4.59 -27.94
CA ASN A 181 -6.32 -5.66 -28.76
C ASN A 181 -4.78 -5.72 -28.70
N ARG A 182 -4.14 -4.78 -28.01
CA ARG A 182 -2.68 -4.64 -27.96
C ARG A 182 -2.19 -4.52 -26.53
N ALA A 183 -1.26 -5.40 -26.16
CA ALA A 183 -0.56 -5.31 -24.89
C ALA A 183 0.25 -4.01 -24.84
N GLY A 184 0.35 -3.41 -23.66
CA GLY A 184 1.11 -2.18 -23.45
C GLY A 184 0.49 -0.90 -24.02
N VAL A 185 -0.77 -0.95 -24.44
CA VAL A 185 -1.56 0.22 -24.81
C VAL A 185 -2.66 0.44 -23.78
N MET A 186 -2.85 1.69 -23.35
CA MET A 186 -3.87 2.08 -22.39
C MET A 186 -4.75 3.19 -22.96
N ASN A 187 -6.05 3.06 -22.76
CA ASN A 187 -6.99 4.16 -23.03
C ASN A 187 -6.99 5.17 -21.89
N ALA A 188 -7.23 6.42 -22.23
CA ALA A 188 -7.56 7.49 -21.31
C ALA A 188 -8.64 8.38 -21.93
N SER A 189 -9.31 9.16 -21.09
CA SER A 189 -10.32 10.10 -21.57
C SER A 189 -10.40 11.36 -20.75
N VAL A 190 -10.90 12.41 -21.39
CA VAL A 190 -11.23 13.67 -20.72
C VAL A 190 -12.71 13.70 -20.35
N GLU A 191 -12.99 14.00 -19.09
CA GLU A 191 -14.35 14.02 -18.54
C GLU A 191 -15.14 15.24 -19.05
N PHE A 192 -16.40 14.97 -19.39
CA PHE A 192 -17.38 15.96 -19.80
C PHE A 192 -18.61 15.85 -18.90
N ASP A 193 -19.01 16.95 -18.26
CA ASP A 193 -20.23 16.97 -17.48
C ASP A 193 -21.41 17.20 -18.43
N VAL A 194 -22.33 16.23 -18.43
CA VAL A 194 -23.56 16.28 -19.22
C VAL A 194 -24.67 17.02 -18.48
N ASN A 195 -24.59 17.09 -17.14
CA ASN A 195 -25.16 18.27 -16.45
C ASN A 195 -24.31 19.47 -16.82
N THR A 196 -24.58 20.74 -16.57
CA THR A 196 -23.70 21.87 -17.01
C THR A 196 -23.34 22.03 -18.51
N LEU A 197 -23.20 20.99 -19.35
CA LEU A 197 -22.71 20.98 -20.73
C LEU A 197 -21.30 21.56 -20.87
N SER A 198 -20.43 21.21 -19.92
CA SER A 198 -19.07 21.75 -19.89
C SER A 198 -18.01 20.65 -19.69
N PRO A 199 -16.82 20.80 -20.29
CA PRO A 199 -15.68 19.96 -19.97
C PRO A 199 -15.25 20.20 -18.51
N THR A 200 -14.94 19.14 -17.77
CA THR A 200 -14.40 19.27 -16.42
C THR A 200 -12.87 19.33 -16.42
N TYR A 201 -12.26 19.10 -17.59
CA TYR A 201 -10.81 19.01 -17.80
C TYR A 201 -10.11 17.93 -16.97
N LYS A 202 -10.87 16.98 -16.39
CA LYS A 202 -10.30 15.85 -15.67
C LYS A 202 -9.92 14.73 -16.62
N LEU A 203 -8.69 14.25 -16.48
CA LEU A 203 -8.17 13.07 -17.18
C LEU A 203 -8.51 11.81 -16.38
N LEU A 204 -9.08 10.82 -17.05
CA LEU A 204 -9.37 9.49 -16.53
C LEU A 204 -8.47 8.47 -17.22
N MET A 205 -7.46 8.00 -16.52
CA MET A 205 -6.55 6.96 -17.02
C MET A 205 -7.23 5.59 -16.98
N GLY A 206 -6.99 4.76 -17.98
CA GLY A 206 -7.54 3.41 -18.11
C GLY A 206 -8.98 3.33 -18.63
N VAL A 207 -9.63 4.46 -18.93
CA VAL A 207 -11.05 4.50 -19.32
C VAL A 207 -11.23 5.21 -20.66
N PRO A 208 -11.82 4.58 -21.69
CA PRO A 208 -12.16 5.25 -22.94
C PRO A 208 -13.31 6.24 -22.75
N GLY A 209 -13.35 7.28 -23.57
CA GLY A 209 -14.37 8.33 -23.46
C GLY A 209 -15.74 7.86 -23.96
N ARG A 210 -16.78 8.13 -23.17
CA ARG A 210 -18.18 7.84 -23.52
C ARG A 210 -18.70 8.71 -24.68
N SER A 211 -19.60 8.13 -25.48
CA SER A 211 -20.37 8.88 -26.48
C SER A 211 -21.56 9.60 -25.83
N ASN A 212 -21.44 10.91 -25.61
CA ASN A 212 -22.44 11.72 -24.89
C ASN A 212 -23.51 12.39 -25.79
N ALA A 213 -23.52 12.10 -27.09
CA ALA A 213 -24.32 12.83 -28.09
C ALA A 213 -25.83 12.90 -27.75
N PHE A 214 -26.43 11.79 -27.30
CA PHE A 214 -27.85 11.78 -26.95
C PHE A 214 -28.19 12.54 -25.68
N ASP A 215 -27.34 12.42 -24.66
CA ASP A 215 -27.57 13.07 -23.37
C ASP A 215 -27.41 14.60 -23.53
N ILE A 216 -26.43 15.03 -24.34
CA ILE A 216 -26.25 16.44 -24.76
C ILE A 216 -27.48 16.91 -25.56
N SER A 217 -27.88 16.16 -26.59
CA SER A 217 -29.01 16.53 -27.45
C SER A 217 -30.31 16.69 -26.66
N LYS A 218 -30.57 15.79 -25.69
CA LYS A 218 -31.72 15.87 -24.79
C LYS A 218 -31.71 17.17 -24.00
N ARG A 219 -30.54 17.56 -23.48
CA ARG A 219 -30.39 18.76 -22.66
C ARG A 219 -30.50 20.05 -23.48
N LEU A 220 -30.10 20.01 -24.75
CA LEU A 220 -30.33 21.09 -25.72
C LEU A 220 -31.79 21.18 -26.20
N GLY A 221 -32.69 20.29 -25.71
CA GLY A 221 -34.12 20.35 -25.97
C GLY A 221 -34.59 19.47 -27.13
N LEU A 222 -33.75 18.57 -27.66
CA LEU A 222 -34.19 17.63 -28.68
C LEU A 222 -35.28 16.71 -28.12
N LYS A 223 -36.40 16.61 -28.85
CA LYS A 223 -37.57 15.83 -28.42
C LYS A 223 -37.19 14.38 -28.13
N SER A 224 -37.62 13.85 -26.99
CA SER A 224 -37.35 12.47 -26.57
C SER A 224 -37.67 11.46 -27.67
N LYS A 225 -38.77 11.63 -28.43
CA LYS A 225 -39.13 10.71 -29.52
C LYS A 225 -38.02 10.55 -30.58
N ILE A 226 -37.33 11.64 -30.94
CA ILE A 226 -36.23 11.61 -31.92
C ILE A 226 -35.04 10.86 -31.33
N ILE A 227 -34.72 11.11 -30.05
CA ILE A 227 -33.63 10.45 -29.34
C ILE A 227 -33.88 8.94 -29.22
N HIS A 228 -35.10 8.53 -28.87
CA HIS A 228 -35.43 7.10 -28.77
C HIS A 228 -35.34 6.41 -30.13
N HIS A 229 -35.80 7.07 -31.19
CA HIS A 229 -35.67 6.55 -32.55
C HIS A 229 -34.19 6.41 -32.97
N ALA A 230 -33.38 7.44 -32.76
CA ALA A 230 -31.95 7.38 -33.06
C ALA A 230 -31.21 6.32 -32.21
N LYS A 231 -31.57 6.16 -30.93
CA LYS A 231 -31.06 5.09 -30.07
C LYS A 231 -31.43 3.70 -30.56
N SER A 232 -32.60 3.52 -31.18
CA SER A 232 -33.01 2.23 -31.76
C SER A 232 -32.29 1.88 -33.07
N MET A 233 -31.66 2.87 -33.72
CA MET A 233 -30.84 2.66 -34.92
C MET A 233 -29.41 2.23 -34.58
N ILE A 234 -29.01 2.43 -33.32
CA ILE A 234 -27.74 1.97 -32.79
C ILE A 234 -27.94 0.56 -32.24
N GLY A 235 -27.02 -0.35 -32.54
CA GLY A 235 -27.09 -1.74 -32.09
C GLY A 235 -27.13 -1.84 -30.57
N GLN A 236 -27.80 -2.86 -30.04
CA GLN A 236 -27.91 -3.11 -28.60
C GLN A 236 -26.51 -3.22 -27.94
N ASP A 237 -25.55 -3.83 -28.65
CA ASP A 237 -24.17 -3.98 -28.21
C ASP A 237 -23.48 -2.64 -27.90
N GLU A 238 -23.71 -1.60 -28.71
CA GLU A 238 -23.09 -0.29 -28.50
C GLU A 238 -23.73 0.46 -27.32
N GLN A 239 -25.01 0.19 -27.01
CA GLN A 239 -25.65 0.69 -25.79
C GLN A 239 -25.04 0.07 -24.53
N GLU A 240 -24.90 -1.26 -24.50
CA GLU A 240 -24.33 -1.99 -23.37
C GLU A 240 -22.85 -1.59 -23.13
N ILE A 241 -22.07 -1.40 -24.20
CA ILE A 241 -20.69 -0.88 -24.10
C ILE A 241 -20.66 0.50 -23.44
N ASN A 242 -21.55 1.42 -23.85
CA ASN A 242 -21.58 2.76 -23.26
C ASN A 242 -21.97 2.75 -21.77
N GLU A 243 -22.86 1.85 -21.34
CA GLU A 243 -23.20 1.68 -19.92
C GLU A 243 -22.02 1.08 -19.12
N MET A 244 -21.31 0.11 -19.70
CA MET A 244 -20.09 -0.44 -19.10
C MET A 244 -19.00 0.62 -18.94
N ILE A 245 -18.79 1.47 -19.94
CA ILE A 245 -17.84 2.60 -19.87
C ILE A 245 -18.22 3.55 -18.73
N ALA A 246 -19.50 3.89 -18.59
CA ALA A 246 -19.96 4.74 -17.48
C ALA A 246 -19.68 4.13 -16.09
N ALA A 247 -19.83 2.81 -15.94
CA ALA A 247 -19.47 2.11 -14.71
C ALA A 247 -17.95 2.12 -14.45
N LEU A 248 -17.14 1.96 -15.50
CA LEU A 248 -15.67 2.04 -15.43
C LEU A 248 -15.20 3.45 -15.02
N GLU A 249 -15.78 4.51 -15.60
CA GLU A 249 -15.46 5.91 -15.26
C GLU A 249 -15.67 6.18 -13.76
N ASN A 250 -16.80 5.74 -13.19
CA ASN A 250 -17.10 5.94 -11.77
C ASN A 250 -16.14 5.18 -10.86
N ASN A 251 -15.79 3.94 -11.23
CA ASN A 251 -14.82 3.16 -10.47
C ASN A 251 -13.42 3.75 -10.55
N ALA A 252 -12.97 4.18 -11.73
CA ALA A 252 -11.65 4.79 -11.94
C ALA A 252 -11.48 6.03 -11.07
N LYS A 253 -12.48 6.91 -11.01
CA LYS A 253 -12.46 8.11 -10.13
C LYS A 253 -12.31 7.75 -8.66
N ARG A 254 -13.00 6.71 -8.20
CA ARG A 254 -12.92 6.26 -6.81
C ARG A 254 -11.52 5.72 -6.50
N VAL A 255 -10.99 4.88 -7.39
CA VAL A 255 -9.67 4.25 -7.23
C VAL A 255 -8.54 5.29 -7.25
N ASP A 256 -8.57 6.27 -8.16
CA ASP A 256 -7.55 7.33 -8.21
C ASP A 256 -7.50 8.14 -6.91
N ASN A 257 -8.65 8.59 -6.40
CA ASN A 257 -8.70 9.34 -5.15
C ASN A 257 -8.22 8.51 -3.94
N GLN A 258 -8.56 7.22 -3.90
CA GLN A 258 -8.08 6.32 -2.84
C GLN A 258 -6.58 6.08 -2.92
N ARG A 259 -6.01 5.94 -4.13
CA ARG A 259 -4.57 5.75 -4.34
C ARG A 259 -3.78 6.98 -3.89
N ILE A 260 -4.22 8.18 -4.25
CA ILE A 260 -3.56 9.42 -3.85
C ILE A 260 -3.57 9.58 -2.32
N GLU A 261 -4.69 9.27 -1.67
CA GLU A 261 -4.77 9.34 -0.20
C GLU A 261 -3.91 8.28 0.48
N LEU A 262 -3.87 7.06 -0.06
CA LEU A 262 -3.01 6.00 0.43
C LEU A 262 -1.53 6.38 0.32
N ASP A 263 -1.10 6.91 -0.83
CA ASP A 263 0.27 7.38 -1.05
C ASP A 263 0.68 8.48 -0.07
N ARG A 264 -0.27 9.35 0.31
CA ARG A 264 -0.06 10.39 1.34
C ARG A 264 0.13 9.76 2.72
N LEU A 265 -0.78 8.86 3.11
CA LEU A 265 -0.74 8.19 4.42
C LEU A 265 0.51 7.33 4.61
N VAL A 266 0.93 6.60 3.57
CA VAL A 266 2.15 5.78 3.60
C VAL A 266 3.38 6.66 3.82
N ARG A 267 3.44 7.82 3.17
CA ARG A 267 4.55 8.76 3.35
C ARG A 267 4.57 9.38 4.74
N GLU A 268 3.42 9.80 5.25
CA GLU A 268 3.31 10.34 6.62
C GLU A 268 3.69 9.31 7.68
N ALA A 269 3.25 8.06 7.50
CA ALA A 269 3.63 6.94 8.35
C ALA A 269 5.14 6.68 8.29
N SER A 270 5.75 6.68 7.10
CA SER A 270 7.20 6.48 6.92
C SER A 270 8.01 7.60 7.57
N GLN A 271 7.58 8.85 7.44
CA GLN A 271 8.27 10.00 8.06
C GLN A 271 8.18 9.95 9.58
N THR A 272 6.99 9.62 10.10
CA THR A 272 6.75 9.49 11.54
C THR A 272 7.54 8.32 12.13
N HIS A 273 7.57 7.18 11.44
CA HIS A 273 8.38 6.03 11.84
C HIS A 273 9.87 6.39 11.91
N LYS A 274 10.39 7.10 10.90
CA LYS A 274 11.79 7.57 10.91
C LYS A 274 12.07 8.52 12.08
N ALA A 275 11.22 9.52 12.29
CA ALA A 275 11.37 10.48 13.39
C ALA A 275 11.29 9.78 14.76
N LEU A 276 10.39 8.83 14.93
CA LEU A 276 10.25 8.04 16.16
C LEU A 276 11.47 7.17 16.40
N SER A 277 12.01 6.51 15.36
CA SER A 277 13.23 5.70 15.45
C SER A 277 14.42 6.55 15.91
N GLU A 278 14.61 7.74 15.33
CA GLU A 278 15.68 8.67 15.73
C GLU A 278 15.50 9.18 17.18
N ALA A 279 14.25 9.45 17.59
CA ALA A 279 13.95 9.86 18.96
C ALA A 279 14.20 8.73 19.98
N TYR A 280 13.83 7.51 19.62
CA TYR A 280 14.04 6.32 20.44
C TYR A 280 15.53 6.02 20.65
N GLU A 281 16.33 6.11 19.59
CA GLU A 281 17.79 5.95 19.68
C GLU A 281 18.43 7.02 20.58
N LYS A 282 17.99 8.27 20.48
CA LYS A 282 18.43 9.34 21.39
C LYS A 282 18.06 9.07 22.83
N TYR A 283 16.85 8.55 23.07
CA TYR A 283 16.38 8.19 24.41
C TYR A 283 17.21 7.05 25.02
N GLN A 284 17.47 5.97 24.26
CA GLN A 284 18.30 4.85 24.72
C GLN A 284 19.73 5.31 25.08
N ASN A 285 20.33 6.16 24.25
CA ASN A 285 21.65 6.73 24.53
C ASN A 285 21.65 7.62 25.78
N TYR A 286 20.57 8.37 26.01
CA TYR A 286 20.41 9.19 27.21
C TYR A 286 20.23 8.34 28.48
N GLU A 287 19.40 7.30 28.41
CA GLU A 287 19.19 6.34 29.50
C GLU A 287 20.50 5.63 29.89
N ALA A 288 21.26 5.15 28.90
CA ALA A 288 22.56 4.51 29.14
C ALA A 288 23.56 5.44 29.85
N ARG A 289 23.62 6.72 29.47
CA ARG A 289 24.47 7.72 30.15
C ARG A 289 24.02 7.96 31.59
N LEU A 290 22.72 8.11 31.81
CA LEU A 290 22.15 8.28 33.15
C LEU A 290 22.46 7.10 34.08
N MET A 291 22.40 5.88 33.54
CA MET A 291 22.71 4.67 34.30
C MET A 291 24.20 4.59 34.66
N GLU A 292 25.09 4.96 33.73
CA GLU A 292 26.53 5.02 33.99
C GLU A 292 26.87 6.09 35.03
N ASP A 293 26.31 7.31 34.90
CA ASP A 293 26.48 8.39 35.88
C ASP A 293 25.97 7.98 37.27
N ALA A 294 24.83 7.28 37.34
CA ALA A 294 24.27 6.79 38.60
C ALA A 294 25.17 5.72 39.24
N LYS A 295 25.73 4.82 38.43
CA LYS A 295 26.66 3.78 38.86
C LYS A 295 27.97 4.38 39.37
N GLU A 296 28.51 5.39 38.68
CA GLU A 296 29.72 6.09 39.10
C GLU A 296 29.51 6.81 40.44
N LYS A 297 28.40 7.53 40.60
CA LYS A 297 28.02 8.17 41.88
C LYS A 297 27.82 7.16 43.00
N ALA A 298 27.21 6.00 42.72
CA ALA A 298 27.05 4.94 43.69
C ALA A 298 28.40 4.36 44.14
N ASN A 299 29.30 4.09 43.18
CA ASN A 299 30.65 3.61 43.47
C ASN A 299 31.46 4.62 44.29
N GLN A 300 31.36 5.92 43.98
CA GLN A 300 32.01 6.97 44.76
C GLN A 300 31.51 7.00 46.21
N ARG A 301 30.20 6.87 46.44
CA ARG A 301 29.62 6.79 47.81
C ARG A 301 30.06 5.55 48.57
N VAL A 302 30.12 4.38 47.91
CA VAL A 302 30.60 3.14 48.54
C VAL A 302 32.07 3.28 48.91
N LYS A 303 32.89 3.86 48.02
CA LYS A 303 34.30 4.11 48.28
C LYS A 303 34.51 5.04 49.48
N SER A 304 33.80 6.18 49.54
CA SER A 304 33.91 7.09 50.68
C SER A 304 33.45 6.43 51.99
N ALA A 305 32.38 5.63 51.95
CA ALA A 305 31.91 4.90 53.13
C ALA A 305 32.92 3.82 53.60
N MET A 306 33.62 3.16 52.68
CA MET A 306 34.70 2.22 53.02
C MET A 306 35.90 2.92 53.65
N GLU A 307 36.31 4.07 53.12
CA GLU A 307 37.39 4.89 53.69
C GLU A 307 37.04 5.35 55.13
N GLU A 308 35.81 5.84 55.35
CA GLU A 308 35.32 6.19 56.69
C GLU A 308 35.31 4.98 57.65
N ALA A 309 34.89 3.80 57.19
CA ALA A 309 34.88 2.59 57.99
C ALA A 309 36.31 2.11 58.36
N ASP A 310 37.26 2.21 57.44
CA ASP A 310 38.67 1.88 57.67
C ASP A 310 39.30 2.86 58.68
N ASP A 311 38.99 4.15 58.60
CA ASP A 311 39.43 5.15 59.57
C ASP A 311 38.88 4.87 60.98
N ILE A 312 37.59 4.51 61.08
CA ILE A 312 36.98 4.09 62.35
C ILE A 312 37.69 2.85 62.90
N LEU A 313 37.92 1.83 62.08
CA LEU A 313 38.64 0.60 62.48
C LEU A 313 40.07 0.89 62.94
N LYS A 314 40.78 1.80 62.28
CA LYS A 314 42.12 2.23 62.66
C LYS A 314 42.11 2.95 64.01
N SER A 315 41.16 3.86 64.23
CA SER A 315 40.99 4.55 65.52
C SER A 315 40.66 3.59 66.66
N LEU A 316 39.84 2.57 66.41
CA LEU A 316 39.51 1.52 67.37
C LEU A 316 40.73 0.65 67.74
N ARG A 317 41.58 0.32 66.76
CA ARG A 317 42.84 -0.40 67.01
C ARG A 317 43.81 0.43 67.85
N GLU A 318 43.98 1.71 67.51
CA GLU A 318 44.83 2.64 68.28
C GLU A 318 44.31 2.83 69.72
N MET A 319 42.99 2.95 69.92
CA MET A 319 42.38 3.03 71.25
C MET A 319 42.56 1.75 72.07
N ARG A 320 42.45 0.57 71.43
CA ARG A 320 42.68 -0.73 72.07
C ARG A 320 44.13 -0.91 72.52
N ASP A 321 45.08 -0.45 71.70
CA ASP A 321 46.51 -0.60 71.99
C ASP A 321 46.99 0.41 73.06
N GLN A 322 46.28 1.52 73.28
CA GLN A 322 46.58 2.51 74.33
C GLN A 322 45.90 2.25 75.70
N LYS A 323 44.78 1.52 75.74
CA LYS A 323 44.04 1.21 76.98
C LYS A 323 43.86 -0.30 77.13
N GLY A 324 44.72 -0.93 77.93
CA GLY A 324 44.70 -2.37 78.18
C GLY A 324 43.32 -2.91 78.60
N ALA A 325 42.86 -3.91 77.85
CA ALA A 325 41.89 -4.99 78.09
C ALA A 325 40.56 -4.77 78.86
N GLU A 326 40.27 -3.63 79.48
CA GLU A 326 39.00 -3.42 80.20
C GLU A 326 38.35 -2.07 79.86
N VAL A 327 37.83 -1.92 78.64
CA VAL A 327 36.81 -0.90 78.34
C VAL A 327 35.73 -1.46 77.40
N LYS A 328 34.59 -1.78 78.03
CA LYS A 328 33.18 -1.61 77.63
C LYS A 328 32.74 -2.06 76.22
N GLU A 329 32.21 -3.29 76.21
CA GLU A 329 31.32 -3.88 75.20
C GLU A 329 30.18 -2.95 74.72
N HIS A 330 29.77 -1.97 75.54
CA HIS A 330 28.66 -1.05 75.22
C HIS A 330 29.00 0.01 74.16
N GLU A 331 30.24 0.53 74.10
CA GLU A 331 30.65 1.53 73.10
C GLU A 331 30.85 0.90 71.71
N LEU A 332 31.30 -0.37 71.68
CA LEU A 332 31.39 -1.17 70.45
C LEU A 332 30.02 -1.47 69.84
N ILE A 333 29.01 -1.72 70.67
CA ILE A 333 27.63 -1.97 70.22
C ILE A 333 27.02 -0.69 69.65
N GLU A 334 27.26 0.49 70.24
CA GLU A 334 26.72 1.76 69.75
C GLU A 334 27.37 2.20 68.42
N GLN A 335 28.67 2.00 68.27
CA GLN A 335 29.41 2.24 67.02
C GLN A 335 28.97 1.27 65.90
N LYS A 336 28.79 -0.02 66.24
CA LYS A 336 28.30 -1.03 65.28
C LYS A 336 26.86 -0.76 64.85
N LYS A 337 26.01 -0.29 65.76
CA LYS A 337 24.63 0.11 65.47
C LYS A 337 24.56 1.35 64.57
N ARG A 338 25.43 2.34 64.76
CA ARG A 338 25.57 3.48 63.83
C ARG A 338 25.97 3.07 62.41
N LEU A 339 26.87 2.10 62.30
CA LEU A 339 27.26 1.49 61.02
C LEU A 339 26.10 0.70 60.39
N GLU A 340 25.35 -0.10 61.16
CA GLU A 340 24.16 -0.82 60.67
C GLU A 340 23.05 0.14 60.22
N ASP A 341 22.79 1.22 60.97
CA ASP A 341 21.77 2.24 60.65
C ASP A 341 22.11 3.04 59.36
N GLN A 342 23.40 3.25 59.05
CA GLN A 342 23.85 3.87 57.79
C GLN A 342 23.66 2.96 56.57
N TYR A 343 23.82 1.64 56.73
CA TYR A 343 23.63 0.66 55.66
C TYR A 343 22.14 0.38 55.39
N GLU A 344 21.28 0.36 56.42
CA GLU A 344 19.84 0.08 56.24
C GLU A 344 19.07 1.22 55.57
N ALA A 345 19.57 2.47 55.60
CA ALA A 345 18.94 3.60 54.91
C ALA A 345 19.10 3.57 53.37
N SER A 346 20.03 2.77 52.84
CA SER A 346 20.34 2.72 51.39
C SER A 346 20.02 1.38 50.72
N SER A 347 19.80 0.32 51.50
CA SER A 347 19.35 -0.97 50.95
C SER A 347 17.83 -1.03 50.91
N ILE A 348 17.24 -0.61 49.79
CA ILE A 348 16.01 -1.26 49.33
C ILE A 348 16.42 -2.72 49.10
N LYS A 349 16.23 -3.58 50.12
CA LYS A 349 16.30 -5.02 49.98
C LYS A 349 15.22 -5.43 48.99
N GLN A 350 15.56 -5.38 47.71
CA GLN A 350 14.93 -6.23 46.72
C GLN A 350 15.23 -7.66 47.16
N ASN A 351 14.27 -8.26 47.86
CA ASN A 351 14.16 -9.70 48.00
C ASN A 351 13.87 -10.29 46.61
N VAL A 352 14.86 -10.25 45.71
CA VAL A 352 14.91 -11.19 44.60
C VAL A 352 15.50 -12.46 45.20
N LYS A 353 14.62 -13.33 45.69
CA LYS A 353 14.95 -14.75 45.78
C LYS A 353 15.45 -15.14 44.39
N LYS A 354 16.75 -15.39 44.25
CA LYS A 354 17.28 -16.20 43.14
C LYS A 354 16.61 -17.56 43.26
N GLN A 355 15.44 -17.72 42.65
CA GLN A 355 14.99 -19.04 42.27
C GLN A 355 16.04 -19.58 41.29
N LYS A 356 16.42 -20.84 41.50
CA LYS A 356 17.26 -21.56 40.56
C LYS A 356 16.66 -21.38 39.18
N TRP A 357 17.53 -21.06 38.24
CA TRP A 357 17.20 -20.97 36.84
C TRP A 357 16.76 -22.37 36.45
N ASP A 358 15.51 -22.51 36.03
CA ASP A 358 15.12 -23.74 35.37
C ASP A 358 15.97 -23.83 34.10
N ASP A 359 16.53 -25.00 33.81
CA ASP A 359 17.23 -25.24 32.55
C ASP A 359 16.23 -24.96 31.40
N ILE A 360 16.43 -23.83 30.73
CA ILE A 360 15.64 -23.40 29.57
C ILE A 360 16.17 -24.18 28.38
N VAL A 361 15.30 -24.94 27.73
CA VAL A 361 15.59 -25.69 26.50
C VAL A 361 14.80 -25.12 25.33
N ALA A 362 15.28 -25.35 24.11
CA ALA A 362 14.51 -25.00 22.90
C ALA A 362 13.12 -25.66 22.92
N GLY A 363 12.08 -24.88 22.68
CA GLY A 363 10.66 -25.27 22.75
C GLY A 363 9.94 -24.95 24.08
N ASP A 364 10.64 -24.28 25.02
CA ASP A 364 10.03 -23.78 26.25
C ASP A 364 9.28 -22.46 26.03
N GLU A 365 8.12 -22.30 26.68
CA GLU A 365 7.40 -21.03 26.76
C GLU A 365 7.98 -20.22 27.92
N VAL A 366 8.57 -19.08 27.58
CA VAL A 366 9.26 -18.20 28.50
C VAL A 366 8.56 -16.85 28.55
N LYS A 367 8.56 -16.22 29.73
CA LYS A 367 8.20 -14.82 29.87
C LYS A 367 9.48 -14.01 29.78
N VAL A 368 9.52 -13.05 28.85
CA VAL A 368 10.63 -12.12 28.74
C VAL A 368 10.43 -10.99 29.73
N LEU A 369 11.33 -10.87 30.70
CA LEU A 369 11.22 -9.92 31.81
C LEU A 369 11.37 -8.47 31.35
N SER A 370 12.31 -8.17 30.45
CA SER A 370 12.54 -6.80 29.93
C SER A 370 11.40 -6.25 29.07
N TYR A 371 10.56 -7.10 28.47
CA TYR A 371 9.40 -6.67 27.67
C TYR A 371 8.04 -7.03 28.31
N GLY A 372 8.03 -7.79 29.40
CA GLY A 372 6.82 -8.26 30.07
C GLY A 372 5.92 -9.18 29.23
N GLN A 373 6.41 -9.67 28.09
CA GLN A 373 5.65 -10.43 27.10
C GLN A 373 6.03 -11.91 27.08
N LYS A 374 5.14 -12.75 26.55
CA LYS A 374 5.39 -14.18 26.39
C LYS A 374 6.09 -14.47 25.07
N GLY A 375 6.96 -15.46 25.06
CA GLY A 375 7.58 -15.96 23.85
C GLY A 375 7.97 -17.43 23.96
N GLU A 376 8.31 -18.02 22.83
CA GLU A 376 8.79 -19.40 22.73
C GLU A 376 10.28 -19.40 22.36
N VAL A 377 11.09 -20.14 23.11
CA VAL A 377 12.51 -20.29 22.80
C VAL A 377 12.67 -21.18 21.58
N LEU A 378 13.18 -20.65 20.47
CA LEU A 378 13.42 -21.42 19.26
C LEU A 378 14.77 -22.13 19.29
N GLU A 379 15.80 -21.45 19.78
CA GLU A 379 17.18 -21.93 19.75
C GLU A 379 18.00 -21.28 20.88
N LEU A 380 18.95 -22.03 21.43
CA LEU A 380 19.91 -21.53 22.42
C LEU A 380 21.24 -21.28 21.72
N LEU A 381 21.79 -20.08 21.88
CA LEU A 381 23.07 -19.67 21.35
C LEU A 381 24.06 -19.54 22.52
N ASP A 382 25.11 -20.37 22.49
CA ASP A 382 26.30 -20.27 23.34
C ASP A 382 26.05 -20.12 24.86
N ASN A 383 25.05 -20.84 25.40
CA ASN A 383 24.72 -20.89 26.86
C ASN A 383 24.47 -19.55 27.57
N GLU A 384 24.44 -18.42 26.85
CA GLU A 384 24.20 -17.08 27.42
C GLU A 384 23.00 -16.37 26.76
N GLU A 385 22.69 -16.70 25.51
CA GLU A 385 21.60 -16.08 24.74
C GLU A 385 20.64 -17.12 24.16
N ALA A 386 19.39 -16.72 23.95
CA ALA A 386 18.37 -17.54 23.34
C ALA A 386 17.63 -16.74 22.25
N VAL A 387 17.31 -17.38 21.13
CA VAL A 387 16.41 -16.81 20.14
C VAL A 387 14.98 -17.08 20.59
N VAL A 388 14.26 -16.03 20.96
CA VAL A 388 12.87 -16.12 21.44
C VAL A 388 11.93 -15.54 20.40
N GLN A 389 10.89 -16.29 20.06
CA GLN A 389 9.79 -15.83 19.22
C GLN A 389 8.68 -15.25 20.08
N MET A 390 8.40 -13.97 19.92
CA MET A 390 7.33 -13.23 20.60
C MET A 390 6.26 -12.86 19.55
N GLY A 391 5.22 -13.69 19.46
CA GLY A 391 4.22 -13.58 18.39
C GLY A 391 4.83 -13.80 17.01
N ILE A 392 4.87 -12.76 16.17
CA ILE A 392 5.45 -12.80 14.82
C ILE A 392 6.93 -12.41 14.75
N ILE A 393 7.49 -11.91 15.86
CA ILE A 393 8.85 -11.32 15.89
C ILE A 393 9.81 -12.32 16.55
N LYS A 394 11.02 -12.46 16.01
CA LYS A 394 12.11 -13.28 16.58
C LYS A 394 13.25 -12.36 17.05
N MET A 395 13.71 -12.54 18.28
CA MET A 395 14.75 -11.70 18.88
C MET A 395 15.75 -12.54 19.67
N LYS A 396 17.01 -12.06 19.76
CA LYS A 396 18.02 -12.63 20.65
C LYS A 396 17.89 -12.00 22.03
N ILE A 397 17.73 -12.83 23.06
CA ILE A 397 17.47 -12.40 24.42
C ILE A 397 18.43 -13.14 25.36
N PRO A 398 19.14 -12.42 26.25
CA PRO A 398 19.95 -13.05 27.28
C PRO A 398 19.12 -13.98 28.17
N LEU A 399 19.64 -15.16 28.51
CA LEU A 399 18.93 -16.13 29.37
C LEU A 399 18.50 -15.52 30.72
N LYS A 400 19.21 -14.50 31.20
CA LYS A 400 18.91 -13.75 32.44
C LYS A 400 17.59 -13.00 32.46
N ASP A 401 17.06 -12.74 31.27
CA ASP A 401 15.80 -12.03 31.09
C ASP A 401 14.65 -12.99 30.75
N LEU A 402 14.84 -14.30 30.89
CA LEU A 402 13.85 -15.31 30.59
C LEU A 402 13.41 -16.04 31.86
N GLU A 403 12.09 -16.10 32.07
CA GLU A 403 11.46 -16.86 33.15
C GLU A 403 10.64 -18.00 32.54
N LYS A 404 11.02 -19.25 32.81
CA LYS A 404 10.30 -20.44 32.33
C LYS A 404 8.93 -20.51 32.99
N LYS A 405 7.88 -20.73 32.21
CA LYS A 405 6.56 -21.09 32.74
C LYS A 405 6.32 -22.58 32.62
N GLU A 406 5.81 -23.19 33.69
CA GLU A 406 5.27 -24.55 33.61
C GLU A 406 4.10 -24.57 32.61
N LYS A 407 4.18 -25.46 31.62
CA LYS A 407 3.08 -25.73 30.68
C LYS A 407 1.86 -26.20 31.47
N THR A 408 0.81 -25.39 31.52
CA THR A 408 -0.51 -25.88 31.88
C THR A 408 -0.89 -26.96 30.86
N LYS A 409 -0.90 -28.23 31.28
CA LYS A 409 -1.28 -29.35 30.41
C LYS A 409 -2.74 -29.19 29.99
N GLU A 410 -2.97 -28.63 28.81
CA GLU A 410 -4.19 -28.91 28.07
C GLU A 410 -4.21 -30.39 27.69
N LYS A 411 -5.36 -31.03 27.93
CA LYS A 411 -5.54 -32.47 27.77
C LYS A 411 -5.29 -32.86 26.32
N THR A 412 -4.25 -33.67 26.10
CA THR A 412 -4.00 -34.34 24.82
C THR A 412 -5.13 -35.31 24.51
N THR A 413 -5.98 -34.97 23.55
CA THR A 413 -6.84 -35.94 22.89
C THR A 413 -5.99 -36.81 21.95
N LYS A 414 -6.23 -38.11 22.02
CA LYS A 414 -5.44 -39.17 21.37
C LYS A 414 -5.34 -38.93 19.85
N MET A 415 -4.11 -38.93 19.33
CA MET A 415 -3.86 -38.99 17.88
C MET A 415 -4.34 -40.34 17.34
N VAL A 416 -5.32 -40.30 16.44
CA VAL A 416 -5.66 -41.42 15.55
C VAL A 416 -4.86 -41.24 14.26
N THR A 417 -4.20 -42.32 13.86
CA THR A 417 -3.25 -42.39 12.74
C THR A 417 -3.94 -42.08 11.41
N ARG A 418 -3.30 -41.19 10.63
CA ARG A 418 -3.70 -40.69 9.32
C ARG A 418 -3.72 -41.77 8.23
N THR A 419 -4.79 -41.80 7.44
CA THR A 419 -4.79 -42.30 6.05
C THR A 419 -5.72 -41.43 5.20
N ASN A 420 -5.22 -41.01 4.03
CA ASN A 420 -5.83 -40.18 2.97
C ASN A 420 -5.88 -38.66 3.18
N ARG A 421 -4.99 -37.95 2.46
CA ARG A 421 -5.11 -36.53 2.14
C ARG A 421 -5.58 -36.39 0.70
N SER A 422 -6.84 -36.02 0.50
CA SER A 422 -7.19 -35.12 -0.61
C SER A 422 -7.12 -33.70 -0.05
N PRO A 423 -6.52 -32.72 -0.75
CA PRO A 423 -6.57 -31.33 -0.33
C PRO A 423 -8.03 -30.85 -0.37
N VAL A 424 -8.62 -30.64 0.80
CA VAL A 424 -9.98 -30.14 0.97
C VAL A 424 -9.95 -28.66 0.60
N LYS A 425 -10.83 -28.20 -0.27
CA LYS A 425 -10.97 -26.77 -0.57
C LYS A 425 -11.69 -26.08 0.58
N MET A 426 -11.47 -24.79 0.81
CA MET A 426 -12.22 -24.00 1.79
C MET A 426 -13.68 -23.73 1.36
N GLU A 427 -14.02 -24.11 0.14
CA GLU A 427 -15.34 -23.92 -0.46
C GLU A 427 -15.98 -25.26 -0.83
N LEU A 428 -17.23 -25.45 -0.45
CA LEU A 428 -18.09 -26.56 -0.87
C LEU A 428 -19.18 -26.04 -1.81
N ASP A 429 -19.17 -26.49 -3.07
CA ASP A 429 -20.21 -26.16 -4.04
C ASP A 429 -21.28 -27.26 -4.10
N LEU A 430 -22.50 -26.90 -3.67
CA LEU A 430 -23.69 -27.76 -3.64
C LEU A 430 -24.67 -27.43 -4.76
N ARG A 431 -24.32 -26.54 -5.69
CA ARG A 431 -25.18 -26.21 -6.83
C ARG A 431 -25.33 -27.42 -7.74
N GLY A 432 -26.58 -27.76 -8.08
CA GLY A 432 -26.91 -28.90 -8.94
C GLY A 432 -27.10 -30.23 -8.21
N TYR A 433 -26.81 -30.31 -6.91
CA TYR A 433 -27.10 -31.49 -6.10
C TYR A 433 -28.57 -31.58 -5.73
N ARG A 434 -29.10 -32.81 -5.59
CA ARG A 434 -30.41 -33.02 -4.96
C ARG A 434 -30.29 -32.81 -3.45
N TYR A 435 -31.40 -32.50 -2.79
CA TYR A 435 -31.41 -32.13 -1.36
C TYR A 435 -30.70 -33.15 -0.46
N ASP A 436 -31.02 -34.44 -0.59
CA ASP A 436 -30.44 -35.48 0.26
C ASP A 436 -28.95 -35.71 -0.02
N GLU A 437 -28.54 -35.65 -1.29
CA GLU A 437 -27.13 -35.76 -1.70
C GLU A 437 -26.32 -34.56 -1.19
N ALA A 438 -26.90 -33.36 -1.25
CA ALA A 438 -26.26 -32.14 -0.77
C ALA A 438 -26.03 -32.16 0.75
N MET A 439 -26.98 -32.70 1.53
CA MET A 439 -26.81 -32.82 2.99
C MET A 439 -25.75 -33.87 3.35
N SER A 440 -25.70 -34.98 2.63
CA SER A 440 -24.65 -35.99 2.86
C SER A 440 -23.26 -35.48 2.49
N ALA A 441 -23.14 -34.73 1.38
CA ALA A 441 -21.88 -34.10 0.97
C ALA A 441 -21.45 -33.00 1.96
N LEU A 442 -22.40 -32.23 2.50
CA LEU A 442 -22.13 -31.24 3.52
C LEU A 442 -21.59 -31.85 4.81
N ASP A 443 -22.20 -32.94 5.29
CA ASP A 443 -21.78 -33.63 6.52
C ASP A 443 -20.33 -34.16 6.40
N GLN A 444 -20.03 -34.85 5.29
CA GLN A 444 -18.68 -35.34 5.00
C GLN A 444 -17.65 -34.21 4.88
N TYR A 445 -18.05 -33.08 4.31
CA TYR A 445 -17.19 -31.92 4.15
C TYR A 445 -16.90 -31.23 5.49
N LEU A 446 -17.89 -31.11 6.38
CA LEU A 446 -17.69 -30.54 7.71
C LEU A 446 -16.72 -31.37 8.54
N ASP A 447 -16.82 -32.70 8.49
CA ASP A 447 -15.86 -33.59 9.12
C ASP A 447 -14.43 -33.38 8.58
N GLN A 448 -14.30 -33.23 7.26
CA GLN A 448 -13.02 -32.95 6.61
C GLN A 448 -12.46 -31.56 6.94
N ALA A 449 -13.32 -30.55 7.05
CA ALA A 449 -12.94 -29.19 7.42
C ALA A 449 -12.45 -29.09 8.87
N VAL A 450 -13.10 -29.81 9.79
CA VAL A 450 -12.66 -29.95 11.19
C VAL A 450 -11.30 -30.63 11.25
N LEU A 451 -11.11 -31.73 10.51
CA LEU A 451 -9.83 -32.43 10.45
C LEU A 451 -8.71 -31.59 9.82
N SER A 452 -9.06 -30.65 8.94
CA SER A 452 -8.13 -29.75 8.27
C SER A 452 -7.88 -28.44 9.03
N ASN A 453 -8.55 -28.24 10.17
CA ASN A 453 -8.42 -27.08 11.05
C ASN A 453 -8.72 -25.73 10.34
N TYR A 454 -9.77 -25.70 9.50
CA TYR A 454 -10.26 -24.45 8.90
C TYR A 454 -11.11 -23.67 9.89
N GLU A 455 -10.80 -22.39 10.08
CA GLU A 455 -11.58 -21.49 10.94
C GLU A 455 -12.93 -21.15 10.30
N ASP A 456 -12.93 -20.78 9.02
CA ASP A 456 -14.14 -20.45 8.25
C ASP A 456 -14.23 -21.28 6.97
N VAL A 457 -15.43 -21.77 6.64
CA VAL A 457 -15.73 -22.49 5.40
C VAL A 457 -16.92 -21.88 4.66
N TYR A 458 -16.85 -21.91 3.33
CA TYR A 458 -17.85 -21.32 2.44
C TYR A 458 -18.69 -22.41 1.78
N ILE A 459 -20.01 -22.38 1.97
CA ILE A 459 -20.94 -23.36 1.40
C ILE A 459 -21.83 -22.66 0.37
N ILE A 460 -21.62 -22.99 -0.90
CA ILE A 460 -22.29 -22.40 -2.05
C ILE A 460 -23.50 -23.26 -2.39
N HIS A 461 -24.71 -22.78 -2.08
CA HIS A 461 -25.96 -23.50 -2.38
C HIS A 461 -26.81 -22.81 -3.48
N GLY A 462 -26.39 -21.62 -3.94
CA GLY A 462 -27.09 -20.84 -4.95
C GLY A 462 -28.35 -20.14 -4.42
N LYS A 463 -28.95 -19.26 -5.25
CA LYS A 463 -30.07 -18.38 -4.85
C LYS A 463 -31.47 -18.93 -5.15
N GLY A 464 -31.60 -20.07 -5.84
CA GLY A 464 -32.82 -20.59 -6.49
C GLY A 464 -34.13 -20.55 -5.69
N THR A 465 -34.70 -21.70 -5.32
CA THR A 465 -35.96 -21.77 -4.53
C THR A 465 -35.74 -21.61 -3.02
N GLY A 466 -34.48 -21.46 -2.58
CA GLY A 466 -34.10 -21.37 -1.16
C GLY A 466 -34.18 -22.69 -0.37
N ALA A 467 -34.55 -23.81 -1.01
CA ALA A 467 -34.67 -25.11 -0.36
C ALA A 467 -33.32 -25.62 0.19
N LEU A 468 -32.26 -25.56 -0.63
CA LEU A 468 -30.91 -25.94 -0.22
C LEU A 468 -30.35 -24.99 0.85
N GLN A 469 -30.59 -23.69 0.74
CA GLN A 469 -30.18 -22.70 1.76
C GLN A 469 -30.76 -23.06 3.14
N LYS A 470 -32.08 -23.32 3.20
CA LYS A 470 -32.75 -23.69 4.45
C LYS A 470 -32.23 -25.03 4.99
N GLY A 471 -31.99 -26.00 4.10
CA GLY A 471 -31.38 -27.29 4.46
C GLY A 471 -30.00 -27.14 5.08
N VAL A 472 -29.09 -26.45 4.40
CA VAL A 472 -27.73 -26.17 4.87
C VAL A 472 -27.75 -25.48 6.24
N GLN A 473 -28.54 -24.42 6.41
CA GLN A 473 -28.61 -23.70 7.69
C GLN A 473 -29.19 -24.56 8.82
N GLN A 474 -30.19 -25.41 8.54
CA GLN A 474 -30.74 -26.34 9.54
C GLN A 474 -29.74 -27.43 9.92
N HIS A 475 -28.95 -27.90 8.96
CA HIS A 475 -27.92 -28.91 9.17
C HIS A 475 -26.76 -28.33 10.01
N LEU A 476 -26.27 -27.14 9.66
CA LEU A 476 -25.25 -26.41 10.41
C LEU A 476 -25.66 -26.10 11.85
N LYS A 477 -26.95 -25.77 12.10
CA LYS A 477 -27.48 -25.56 13.47
C LYS A 477 -27.37 -26.80 14.36
N LYS A 478 -27.43 -28.00 13.77
CA LYS A 478 -27.40 -29.28 14.51
C LYS A 478 -26.00 -29.87 14.62
N HIS A 479 -25.06 -29.43 13.79
CA HIS A 479 -23.73 -29.98 13.71
C HIS A 479 -22.85 -29.50 14.88
N LYS A 480 -22.26 -30.44 15.65
CA LYS A 480 -21.56 -30.13 16.91
C LYS A 480 -20.30 -29.29 16.72
N SER A 481 -19.65 -29.44 15.57
CA SER A 481 -18.37 -28.82 15.24
C SER A 481 -18.50 -27.40 14.68
N VAL A 482 -19.72 -26.90 14.47
CA VAL A 482 -19.95 -25.52 14.01
C VAL A 482 -20.12 -24.61 15.23
N SER A 483 -19.38 -23.50 15.25
CA SER A 483 -19.45 -22.47 16.29
C SER A 483 -20.59 -21.49 16.00
N THR A 484 -20.53 -20.86 14.82
CA THR A 484 -21.51 -19.90 14.33
C THR A 484 -21.63 -20.02 12.81
N PHE A 485 -22.72 -19.51 12.24
CA PHE A 485 -22.83 -19.39 10.79
C PHE A 485 -23.59 -18.12 10.44
N ARG A 486 -23.27 -17.56 9.27
CA ARG A 486 -23.89 -16.35 8.72
C ARG A 486 -24.09 -16.49 7.22
N THR A 487 -24.99 -15.70 6.66
CA THR A 487 -25.08 -15.53 5.21
C THR A 487 -23.84 -14.80 4.69
N GLY A 488 -23.38 -15.13 3.48
CA GLY A 488 -22.26 -14.47 2.83
C GLY A 488 -22.52 -12.99 2.59
N MET A 489 -21.47 -12.17 2.72
CA MET A 489 -21.49 -10.76 2.35
C MET A 489 -21.58 -10.59 0.82
N PRO A 490 -21.93 -9.41 0.29
CA PRO A 490 -21.99 -9.18 -1.16
C PRO A 490 -20.68 -9.54 -1.90
N SER A 491 -19.53 -9.40 -1.26
CA SER A 491 -18.21 -9.80 -1.78
C SER A 491 -17.94 -11.31 -1.75
N GLU A 492 -18.72 -12.07 -1.00
CA GLU A 492 -18.57 -13.52 -0.77
C GLU A 492 -19.65 -14.34 -1.51
N GLY A 493 -20.35 -13.74 -2.47
CA GLY A 493 -21.46 -14.37 -3.20
C GLY A 493 -22.86 -14.09 -2.63
N GLY A 494 -22.95 -13.27 -1.57
CA GLY A 494 -24.20 -12.78 -0.99
C GLY A 494 -25.13 -13.89 -0.50
N PHE A 495 -26.44 -13.73 -0.74
CA PHE A 495 -27.47 -14.68 -0.31
C PHE A 495 -27.34 -16.11 -0.87
N GLY A 496 -26.46 -16.36 -1.85
CA GLY A 496 -26.24 -17.69 -2.43
C GLY A 496 -25.20 -18.53 -1.68
N VAL A 497 -24.57 -17.97 -0.65
CA VAL A 497 -23.48 -18.58 0.12
C VAL A 497 -23.78 -18.48 1.61
N THR A 498 -23.47 -19.55 2.34
CA THR A 498 -23.47 -19.57 3.81
C THR A 498 -22.04 -19.79 4.29
N VAL A 499 -21.57 -18.91 5.18
CA VAL A 499 -20.26 -19.01 5.82
C VAL A 499 -20.44 -19.62 7.20
N ALA A 500 -19.72 -20.70 7.49
CA ALA A 500 -19.75 -21.37 8.78
C ALA A 500 -18.37 -21.32 9.44
N THR A 501 -18.33 -20.92 10.71
CA THR A 501 -17.13 -20.91 11.53
C THR A 501 -17.07 -22.22 12.32
N ILE A 502 -15.97 -22.96 12.19
CA ILE A 502 -15.75 -24.25 12.84
C ILE A 502 -15.08 -24.05 14.20
N LYS A 503 -15.34 -24.95 15.16
CA LYS A 503 -14.81 -24.91 16.53
C LYS A 503 -13.41 -25.49 16.68
#